data_AF-A0A164J079-F1
#
_entry.id   AF-A0A164J079-F1
#
_cell.length_a   1.000
_cell.length_b   1.000
_cell.length_c   1.000
_cell.angle_alpha   90.00
_cell.angle_beta   90.00
_cell.angle_gamma   90.00
#
_symmetry.space_group_name_H-M   'P 1'
#
loop_
_entity.id
_entity.type
_entity.pdbx_description
1 polymer ?
#
loop_
_entity_poly.entity_id
_entity_poly.type
_entity_poly.pdbx_seq_one_letter_code
_entity_poly.pdbx_strand_id
1 'polypeptide(L)'
;MKPYPGRSTGSLTKEELIFNYRLSRARRTIENAFGIVTNKLRIFRKPMIGSPQNVENYIKAGVVLHNMLIREDSRFYLDNQKLPDHFDVNGVLIEGAWRTDNTMTSMFRDLRPGKGMNYPTVAKNIRDQFTKYFSNEGAVPWQRVIVEDTGRLSEEEG
;
A
#
# COMPACT_ATOMS: atom_id res chain seq x y z
N MET A 1 7.78 7.12 -4.67
CA MET A 1 8.09 8.25 -3.76
C MET A 1 8.56 7.71 -2.41
N LYS A 2 9.56 8.33 -1.77
CA LYS A 2 10.09 7.88 -0.46
C LYS A 2 9.45 8.70 0.68
N PRO A 3 9.08 8.08 1.82
CA PRO A 3 8.65 8.84 3.00
C PRO A 3 9.75 9.78 3.50
N TYR A 4 9.39 10.78 4.31
CA TYR A 4 10.36 11.52 5.11
C TYR A 4 11.09 10.56 6.06
N PRO A 5 12.43 10.62 6.12
CA PRO A 5 13.20 9.80 7.02
C PRO A 5 13.05 10.30 8.45
N GLY A 6 12.87 9.40 9.41
CA GLY A 6 12.68 9.77 10.81
C GLY A 6 11.73 8.81 11.50
N ARG A 7 11.79 8.77 12.84
CA ARG A 7 10.78 8.11 13.66
C ARG A 7 9.62 9.07 13.90
N SER A 8 8.41 8.51 13.94
CA SER A 8 7.18 9.26 14.14
C SER A 8 7.16 10.06 15.45
N THR A 9 7.95 9.64 16.43
CA THR A 9 7.92 10.11 17.82
C THR A 9 8.94 11.21 18.17
N GLY A 10 9.63 11.83 17.21
CA GLY A 10 10.51 12.96 17.58
C GLY A 10 11.32 13.66 16.50
N SER A 11 11.27 13.20 15.25
CA SER A 11 12.09 13.79 14.17
C SER A 11 11.30 14.34 12.99
N LEU A 12 9.99 14.09 12.95
CA LEU A 12 9.13 14.49 11.86
C LEU A 12 8.18 15.60 12.30
N THR A 13 7.97 16.61 11.46
CA THR A 13 6.91 17.60 11.70
C THR A 13 5.53 16.96 11.52
N LYS A 14 4.48 17.63 12.01
CA LYS A 14 3.09 17.14 11.83
C LYS A 14 2.74 16.95 10.36
N GLU A 15 3.18 17.86 9.50
CA GLU A 15 2.96 17.82 8.05
C GLU A 15 3.69 16.63 7.41
N GLU A 16 4.92 16.35 7.84
CA GLU A 16 5.69 15.20 7.36
C GLU A 16 5.07 13.86 7.81
N LEU A 17 4.52 13.82 9.03
CA LEU A 17 3.76 12.67 9.53
C LEU A 17 2.49 12.44 8.71
N ILE A 18 1.71 13.49 8.45
CA ILE A 18 0.52 13.43 7.59
C ILE A 18 0.90 12.93 6.20
N PHE A 19 1.96 13.46 5.60
CA PHE A 19 2.45 13.01 4.31
C PHE A 19 2.82 11.52 4.32
N ASN A 20 3.62 11.08 5.30
CA ASN A 20 4.04 9.68 5.43
C ASN A 20 2.83 8.74 5.59
N TYR A 21 1.85 9.14 6.39
CA TYR A 21 0.61 8.39 6.58
C TYR A 21 -0.20 8.30 5.28
N ARG A 22 -0.41 9.42 4.58
CA ARG A 22 -1.12 9.49 3.30
C ARG A 22 -0.44 8.61 2.24
N LEU A 23 0.90 8.66 2.20
CA LEU A 23 1.70 7.83 1.30
C LEU A 23 1.57 6.33 1.64
N SER A 24 1.58 5.96 2.92
CA SER A 24 1.32 4.59 3.36
C SER A 24 -0.09 4.12 2.99
N ARG A 25 -1.11 4.96 3.19
CA ARG A 25 -2.50 4.68 2.78
C ARG A 25 -2.64 4.46 1.27
N ALA A 26 -1.96 5.26 0.45
CA ALA A 26 -1.93 5.07 -1.00
C ALA A 26 -1.25 3.74 -1.39
N ARG A 27 -0.10 3.41 -0.77
CA ARG A 27 0.59 2.12 -1.03
C ARG A 27 -0.27 0.92 -0.66
N ARG A 28 -0.92 0.95 0.50
CA ARG A 28 -1.83 -0.12 0.94
C ARG A 28 -2.91 -0.45 -0.08
N THR A 29 -3.43 0.54 -0.80
CA THR A 29 -4.43 0.30 -1.87
C THR A 29 -3.84 -0.55 -2.99
N ILE A 30 -2.61 -0.26 -3.40
CA ILE A 30 -1.90 -0.98 -4.46
C ILE A 30 -1.47 -2.38 -3.97
N GLU A 31 -0.93 -2.46 -2.75
CA GLU A 31 -0.56 -3.72 -2.11
C GLU A 31 -1.75 -4.67 -2.00
N ASN A 32 -2.90 -4.17 -1.55
CA ASN A 32 -4.15 -4.93 -1.44
C ASN A 32 -4.56 -5.51 -2.80
N ALA A 33 -4.55 -4.70 -3.86
CA ALA A 33 -4.89 -5.15 -5.21
C ALA A 33 -3.96 -6.28 -5.70
N PHE A 34 -2.63 -6.08 -5.64
CA PHE A 34 -1.67 -7.11 -6.07
C PHE A 34 -1.68 -8.34 -5.18
N GLY A 35 -1.91 -8.16 -3.89
CA GLY A 35 -2.11 -9.22 -2.91
C GLY A 35 -3.27 -10.13 -3.26
N ILE A 36 -4.44 -9.54 -3.50
CA ILE A 36 -5.66 -10.26 -3.93
C ILE A 36 -5.43 -10.93 -5.28
N VAL A 37 -4.86 -10.23 -6.26
CA VAL A 37 -4.54 -10.80 -7.58
C VAL A 37 -3.64 -12.03 -7.45
N THR A 38 -2.60 -11.97 -6.62
CA THR A 38 -1.69 -13.10 -6.36
C THR A 38 -2.40 -14.25 -5.65
N ASN A 39 -3.25 -13.93 -4.68
CA ASN A 39 -4.02 -14.91 -3.94
C ASN A 39 -5.00 -15.66 -4.88
N LYS A 40 -5.71 -14.95 -5.76
CA LYS A 40 -6.72 -15.53 -6.65
C LYS A 40 -6.15 -16.18 -7.91
N LEU A 41 -5.16 -15.55 -8.53
CA LEU A 41 -4.63 -15.97 -9.83
C LEU A 41 -3.28 -16.64 -9.65
N ARG A 42 -3.31 -17.98 -9.67
CA ARG A 42 -2.14 -18.83 -9.37
C ARG A 42 -0.92 -18.54 -10.24
N ILE A 43 -1.12 -18.02 -11.45
CA ILE A 43 -0.05 -17.66 -12.39
C ILE A 43 0.92 -16.61 -11.80
N PHE A 44 0.44 -15.74 -10.90
CA PHE A 44 1.26 -14.69 -10.27
C PHE A 44 1.93 -15.12 -8.95
N ARG A 45 1.69 -16.36 -8.50
CA ARG A 45 2.25 -16.88 -7.24
C ARG A 45 3.72 -17.29 -7.33
N LYS A 46 4.28 -17.36 -8.55
CA LYS A 46 5.67 -17.74 -8.81
C LYS A 46 6.23 -16.86 -9.93
N PRO A 47 7.56 -16.67 -9.99
CA PRO A 47 8.19 -16.05 -11.15
C PRO A 47 7.76 -16.75 -12.44
N MET A 48 7.33 -15.97 -13.42
CA MET A 48 6.88 -16.49 -14.71
C MET A 48 8.08 -16.84 -15.57
N ILE A 49 8.06 -18.02 -16.18
CA ILE A 49 9.04 -18.46 -17.17
C ILE A 49 8.45 -18.13 -18.54
N GLY A 50 9.00 -17.12 -19.22
CA GLY A 50 8.52 -16.69 -20.53
C GLY A 50 9.28 -15.49 -21.05
N SER A 51 9.05 -15.13 -22.32
CA SER A 51 9.59 -13.89 -22.89
C SER A 51 8.97 -12.67 -22.20
N PRO A 52 9.69 -11.54 -22.09
CA PRO A 52 9.14 -10.31 -21.50
C PRO A 52 7.81 -9.87 -22.14
N GLN A 53 7.68 -10.04 -23.46
CA GLN A 53 6.46 -9.69 -24.20
C GLN A 53 5.25 -10.53 -23.75
N ASN A 54 5.44 -11.84 -23.56
CA ASN A 54 4.37 -12.72 -23.10
C ASN A 54 4.00 -12.44 -21.64
N VAL A 55 5.01 -12.20 -20.79
CA VAL A 55 4.82 -11.80 -19.39
C VAL A 55 3.98 -10.52 -19.29
N GLU A 56 4.26 -9.52 -20.12
CA GLU A 56 3.45 -8.28 -20.17
C GLU A 56 2.00 -8.57 -20.53
N ASN A 57 1.75 -9.43 -21.53
CA ASN A 57 0.40 -9.84 -21.92
C ASN A 57 -0.32 -10.58 -20.79
N TYR A 58 0.36 -11.47 -20.06
CA TYR A 58 -0.22 -12.19 -18.91
C TYR A 58 -0.60 -11.23 -17.78
N ILE A 59 0.24 -10.23 -17.49
CA ILE A 59 -0.06 -9.20 -16.49
C ILE A 59 -1.31 -8.40 -16.91
N LYS A 60 -1.36 -7.92 -18.16
CA LYS A 60 -2.52 -7.17 -18.67
C LYS A 60 -3.80 -7.99 -18.62
N ALA A 61 -3.76 -9.24 -19.07
CA ALA A 61 -4.91 -10.15 -19.00
C ALA A 61 -5.36 -10.40 -17.56
N GLY A 62 -4.43 -10.57 -16.62
CA GLY A 62 -4.72 -10.73 -15.20
C GLY A 62 -5.41 -9.51 -14.59
N VAL A 63 -4.97 -8.29 -14.93
CA VAL A 63 -5.60 -7.05 -14.46
C VAL A 63 -7.02 -6.90 -15.02
N VAL A 64 -7.21 -7.17 -16.32
CA VAL A 64 -8.54 -7.12 -16.95
C VAL A 64 -9.48 -8.14 -16.30
N LEU A 65 -9.01 -9.38 -16.11
CA LEU A 65 -9.78 -10.44 -15.47
C LEU A 65 -10.13 -10.10 -14.02
N HIS A 66 -9.17 -9.58 -13.25
CA HIS A 66 -9.39 -9.12 -11.88
C HIS A 66 -10.49 -8.06 -11.79
N ASN A 67 -10.41 -7.02 -12.64
CA ASN A 67 -11.39 -5.94 -12.67
C ASN A 67 -12.78 -6.44 -13.11
N MET A 68 -12.83 -7.34 -14.09
CA MET A 68 -14.08 -7.96 -14.53
C MET A 68 -14.71 -8.77 -13.38
N LEU A 69 -13.96 -9.62 -12.70
CA LEU A 69 -14.48 -10.45 -11.60
C LEU A 69 -14.96 -9.60 -10.41
N ILE A 70 -14.28 -8.51 -10.09
CA ILE A 70 -14.77 -7.55 -9.08
C ILE A 70 -16.10 -6.95 -9.52
N ARG A 71 -16.25 -6.60 -10.80
CA ARG A 71 -17.47 -5.96 -11.31
C ARG A 71 -18.65 -6.92 -11.35
N GLU A 72 -18.44 -8.15 -11.81
CA GLU A 72 -19.51 -9.13 -12.01
C GLU A 72 -19.87 -9.88 -10.72
N ASP A 73 -18.91 -10.17 -9.84
CA ASP A 73 -19.14 -10.93 -8.60
C ASP A 73 -18.14 -10.59 -7.49
N SER A 74 -18.22 -9.35 -6.99
CA SER A 74 -17.36 -8.88 -5.88
C SER A 74 -17.50 -9.72 -4.62
N ARG A 75 -18.70 -10.21 -4.30
CA ARG A 75 -18.94 -10.99 -3.07
C ARG A 75 -18.18 -12.31 -3.08
N PHE A 76 -18.26 -13.06 -4.18
CA PHE A 76 -17.53 -14.31 -4.30
C PHE A 76 -16.02 -14.08 -4.46
N TYR A 77 -15.65 -13.07 -5.24
CA TYR A 77 -14.26 -12.82 -5.57
C TYR A 77 -13.48 -12.20 -4.40
N LEU A 78 -14.06 -11.28 -3.63
CA LEU A 78 -13.40 -10.55 -2.54
C LEU A 78 -13.89 -10.96 -1.14
N ASP A 79 -15.20 -10.93 -0.92
CA ASP A 79 -15.79 -10.85 0.44
C ASP A 79 -15.91 -12.21 1.13
N ASN A 80 -16.19 -13.29 0.39
CA ASN A 80 -16.34 -14.64 0.94
C ASN A 80 -15.09 -15.13 1.69
N GLN A 81 -13.94 -14.50 1.46
CA GLN A 81 -12.67 -14.83 2.11
C GLN A 81 -12.11 -13.66 2.93
N LYS A 82 -12.87 -12.56 3.10
CA LYS A 82 -12.41 -11.32 3.76
C LYS A 82 -11.04 -10.88 3.26
N LEU A 83 -10.87 -10.92 1.94
CA LEU A 83 -9.55 -10.70 1.35
C LEU A 83 -9.08 -9.27 1.45
N PRO A 84 -9.88 -8.21 1.24
CA PRO A 84 -9.35 -6.87 1.25
C PRO A 84 -9.00 -6.36 2.66
N ASP A 85 -7.90 -5.61 2.75
CA ASP A 85 -7.69 -4.70 3.89
C ASP A 85 -8.88 -3.73 3.97
N HIS A 86 -9.39 -3.48 5.17
CA HIS A 86 -10.47 -2.51 5.40
C HIS A 86 -10.29 -1.78 6.72
N PHE A 87 -11.04 -0.70 6.93
CA PHE A 87 -11.06 0.01 8.20
C PHE A 87 -12.34 -0.34 8.94
N ASP A 88 -12.24 -0.54 10.26
CA ASP A 88 -13.40 -0.69 11.11
C ASP A 88 -14.13 0.65 11.33
N VAL A 89 -15.20 0.61 12.12
CA VAL A 89 -15.99 1.81 12.48
C VAL A 89 -15.19 2.85 13.27
N ASN A 90 -14.09 2.44 13.90
CA ASN A 90 -13.19 3.30 14.67
C ASN A 90 -12.01 3.82 13.84
N GLY A 91 -11.94 3.47 12.55
CA GLY A 91 -10.85 3.86 11.67
C GLY A 91 -9.55 3.07 11.89
N VAL A 92 -9.62 1.95 12.62
CA VAL A 92 -8.51 1.02 12.80
C VAL A 92 -8.41 0.13 11.56
N LEU A 93 -7.17 -0.06 11.08
CA LEU A 93 -6.90 -0.93 9.94
C LEU A 93 -7.08 -2.39 10.37
N ILE A 94 -7.98 -3.11 9.69
CA ILE A 94 -8.11 -4.56 9.75
C ILE A 94 -7.41 -5.15 8.51
N GLU A 95 -6.42 -5.98 8.76
CA GLU A 95 -5.67 -6.69 7.72
C GLU A 95 -6.54 -7.75 7.03
N GLY A 96 -6.52 -7.76 5.71
CA GLY A 96 -7.25 -8.72 4.90
C GLY A 96 -6.55 -10.08 4.84
N ALA A 97 -7.32 -11.15 4.61
CA ALA A 97 -6.81 -12.52 4.62
C ALA A 97 -5.71 -12.77 3.57
N TRP A 98 -5.61 -11.94 2.53
CA TRP A 98 -4.54 -12.03 1.54
C TRP A 98 -3.13 -11.90 2.14
N ARG A 99 -2.99 -11.22 3.30
CA ARG A 99 -1.72 -11.04 4.02
C ARG A 99 -1.28 -12.30 4.76
N THR A 100 -2.21 -13.18 5.15
CA THR A 100 -1.94 -14.35 6.01
C THR A 100 -1.39 -15.57 5.25
N ASP A 101 -1.44 -15.58 3.92
CA ASP A 101 -0.92 -16.69 3.11
C ASP A 101 0.62 -16.63 3.01
N ASN A 102 1.29 -16.92 4.14
CA ASN A 102 2.74 -16.95 4.32
C ASN A 102 3.46 -17.99 3.42
N THR A 103 2.72 -18.78 2.64
CA THR A 103 3.26 -19.78 1.71
C THR A 103 3.57 -19.20 0.33
N MET A 104 3.17 -17.97 0.06
CA MET A 104 3.24 -17.36 -1.27
C MET A 104 4.54 -16.61 -1.48
N THR A 105 5.47 -17.23 -2.21
CA THR A 105 6.59 -16.51 -2.84
C THR A 105 6.07 -15.67 -4.01
N SER A 106 5.28 -14.63 -3.73
CA SER A 106 4.68 -13.76 -4.75
C SER A 106 5.75 -13.20 -5.69
N MET A 107 5.43 -13.08 -6.99
CA MET A 107 6.30 -12.37 -7.93
C MET A 107 6.35 -10.86 -7.67
N PHE A 108 5.33 -10.31 -7.00
CA PHE A 108 5.24 -8.90 -6.63
C PHE A 108 5.87 -8.62 -5.27
N ARG A 109 7.05 -9.21 -4.99
CA ARG A 109 7.75 -8.95 -3.72
C ARG A 109 7.99 -7.45 -3.56
N ASP A 110 7.92 -6.97 -2.32
CA ASP A 110 8.43 -5.65 -1.97
C ASP A 110 9.88 -5.54 -2.43
N LEU A 111 10.10 -4.70 -3.45
CA LEU A 111 11.43 -4.33 -3.87
C LEU A 111 12.08 -3.63 -2.68
N ARG A 112 13.04 -4.32 -2.05
CA ARG A 112 13.80 -3.74 -0.93
C ARG A 112 14.35 -2.39 -1.40
N PRO A 113 14.08 -1.29 -0.70
CA PRO A 113 14.64 0.00 -1.08
C PRO A 113 16.16 -0.13 -1.15
N GLY A 114 16.73 0.16 -2.32
CA GLY A 114 18.18 0.15 -2.50
C GLY A 114 18.84 1.04 -1.43
N LYS A 115 19.80 0.48 -0.69
CA LYS A 115 20.54 1.20 0.35
C LYS A 115 21.38 2.28 -0.36
N GLY A 116 21.16 3.56 -0.05
CA GLY A 116 22.10 4.63 -0.41
C GLY A 116 21.81 5.47 -1.66
N MET A 117 20.61 5.46 -2.25
CA MET A 117 20.34 6.38 -3.36
C MET A 117 20.03 7.81 -2.85
N ASN A 118 20.91 8.76 -3.12
CA ASN A 118 20.58 10.18 -3.01
C ASN A 118 19.42 10.49 -3.96
N TYR A 119 18.31 10.96 -3.40
CA TYR A 119 17.09 11.21 -4.17
C TYR A 119 17.23 12.51 -4.98
N PRO A 120 16.89 12.52 -6.28
CA PRO A 120 16.98 13.72 -7.10
C PRO A 120 16.22 14.89 -6.47
N THR A 121 16.77 16.11 -6.58
CA THR A 121 16.17 17.34 -6.02
C THR A 121 14.72 17.53 -6.48
N VAL A 122 14.43 17.24 -7.74
CA VAL A 122 13.06 17.26 -8.32
C VAL A 122 12.11 16.45 -7.47
N ALA A 123 12.54 15.26 -7.09
CA ALA A 123 11.68 14.28 -6.48
C ALA A 123 11.41 14.66 -5.00
N LYS A 124 12.37 15.33 -4.33
CA LYS A 124 12.16 16.00 -3.03
C LYS A 124 11.12 17.10 -3.16
N ASN A 125 11.25 17.94 -4.18
CA ASN A 125 10.31 19.04 -4.42
C ASN A 125 8.87 18.54 -4.63
N ILE A 126 8.67 17.47 -5.41
CA ILE A 126 7.35 16.84 -5.58
C ILE A 126 6.79 16.36 -4.23
N ARG A 127 7.64 15.75 -3.38
CA ARG A 127 7.22 15.33 -2.04
C ARG A 127 6.77 16.54 -1.22
N ASP A 128 7.55 17.61 -1.20
CA ASP A 128 7.23 18.82 -0.43
C ASP A 128 5.96 19.51 -0.95
N GLN A 129 5.70 19.47 -2.27
CA GLN A 129 4.43 19.91 -2.85
C GLN A 129 3.25 19.08 -2.35
N PHE A 130 3.36 17.74 -2.34
CA PHE A 130 2.32 16.88 -1.78
C PHE A 130 2.12 17.09 -0.28
N THR A 131 3.20 17.30 0.47
CA THR A 131 3.13 17.64 1.91
C THR A 131 2.33 18.91 2.14
N LYS A 132 2.62 19.97 1.38
CA LYS A 132 1.87 21.23 1.43
C LYS A 132 0.41 21.02 1.05
N TYR A 133 0.13 20.29 -0.03
CA TYR A 133 -1.24 20.01 -0.46
C TYR A 133 -2.02 19.22 0.60
N PHE A 134 -1.48 18.13 1.14
CA PHE A 134 -2.16 17.30 2.17
C PHE A 134 -2.36 18.01 3.50
N SER A 135 -1.56 19.04 3.79
CA SER A 135 -1.70 19.85 5.01
C SER A 135 -2.71 20.99 4.85
N ASN A 136 -3.02 21.39 3.61
CA ASN A 136 -3.90 22.50 3.27
C ASN A 136 -5.14 22.03 2.49
N GLU A 137 -5.24 22.34 1.19
CA GLU A 137 -6.40 22.05 0.34
C GLU A 137 -6.82 20.57 0.33
N GLY A 138 -5.86 19.66 0.41
CA GLY A 138 -6.08 18.22 0.42
C GLY A 138 -6.29 17.65 1.82
N ALA A 139 -6.42 18.48 2.86
CA ALA A 139 -6.55 18.03 4.24
C ALA A 139 -7.89 17.32 4.48
N VAL A 140 -7.84 16.25 5.26
CA VAL A 140 -9.01 15.42 5.58
C VAL A 140 -9.13 15.24 7.09
N PRO A 141 -10.35 15.18 7.66
CA PRO A 141 -10.55 15.21 9.12
C PRO A 141 -9.83 14.08 9.87
N TRP A 142 -9.85 12.86 9.32
CA TRP A 142 -9.29 11.67 9.97
C TRP A 142 -7.76 11.65 10.04
N GLN A 143 -7.05 12.44 9.23
CA GLN A 143 -5.58 12.32 9.15
C GLN A 143 -4.86 12.87 10.39
N ARG A 144 -5.49 13.82 11.11
CA ARG A 144 -4.91 14.41 12.32
C ARG A 144 -5.03 13.46 13.50
N VAL A 145 -6.21 12.88 13.69
CA VAL A 145 -6.50 11.90 14.75
C VAL A 145 -5.50 10.74 14.69
N ILE A 146 -5.31 10.15 13.50
CA ILE A 146 -4.42 9.00 13.34
C ILE A 146 -2.96 9.36 13.60
N VAL A 147 -2.51 10.55 13.17
CA VAL A 147 -1.14 11.02 13.40
C VAL A 147 -0.88 11.34 14.89
N GLU A 148 -1.89 11.87 15.57
CA GLU A 148 -1.81 12.19 17.01
C GLU A 148 -1.86 10.91 17.87
N ASP A 149 -2.65 9.92 17.49
CA ASP A 149 -2.74 8.62 18.16
C ASP A 149 -1.49 7.75 17.91
N THR A 150 -0.99 7.69 16.67
CA THR A 150 0.25 6.95 16.35
C THR A 150 1.52 7.60 16.91
N GLY A 151 1.45 8.85 17.37
CA GLY A 151 2.48 9.48 18.18
C GLY A 151 2.56 8.93 19.62
N ARG A 152 1.53 8.22 20.09
CA ARG A 152 1.45 7.57 21.41
C ARG A 152 1.56 6.04 21.36
N LEU A 153 1.24 5.40 20.23
CA LEU A 153 1.12 3.94 20.10
C LEU A 153 2.45 3.16 19.88
N SER A 154 3.60 3.64 20.38
CA SER A 154 4.86 2.87 20.34
C SER A 154 5.41 2.50 21.72
N GLU A 155 4.55 2.36 22.73
CA GLU A 155 4.97 1.97 24.08
C GLU A 155 4.70 0.50 24.45
N GLU A 156 4.06 -0.31 23.61
CA GLU A 156 3.86 -1.73 23.91
C GLU A 156 4.18 -2.58 22.69
N GLU A 157 5.45 -2.97 22.57
CA GLU A 157 5.93 -4.27 22.09
C GLU A 157 7.47 -4.19 21.97
N GLY A 158 8.12 -4.52 23.08
CA GLY A 158 9.55 -4.87 23.16
C GLY A 158 9.73 -6.36 23.28
#